data_AF-A0A355S531-F1
#
_entry.id   AF-A0A355S531-F1
#
_cell.length_a   1.000
_cell.length_b   1.000
_cell.length_c   1.000
_cell.angle_alpha   90.00
_cell.angle_beta   90.00
_cell.angle_gamma   90.00
#
_symmetry.space_group_name_H-M   'P 1'
#
loop_
_entity.id
_entity.type
_entity.pdbx_description
1 polymer ?
#
loop_
_entity_poly.entity_id
_entity_poly.type
_entity_poly.pdbx_seq_one_letter_code
_entity_poly.pdbx_strand_id
1 'polypeptide(L)'
;MDMRGDAKVSHRTIYKAVAVRLGKGGKAGTVLFDTEMMRMACAIPDKTVMFNTYRDGLGGAGHWVGSPYLFTAESGPAWADEGGNFNDLREGKKAGPLPRSWAHYRGLFRHGERVIFSYQINGVDVLDMPWIEEVEGHKVLTRTLEIQPSNSILVLKVCQTRENTEAPTIVMPHGKPGPSFALAKEDGEWHLGIKPRKSTARIKIILASAAADETRKIAATTATIPPAENLSRLITGGPPRHPSPLVAKGAISTEKGPYVVDTITPPFDNPDNILFRFGGHDFFSNGDIAVCSIDGDVWRVSGIDSKLDKISWRRLATGLFQPLGLKVVKDKVHVLGRDQITRLHDLNGDGEADFYECFNNGCRIGKHVHEYATGLETDPEGNFYYVKGHGA
;
A
#
# COMPACT_ATOMS: atom_id res chain seq x y z
N MET A 1 -6.65 2.42 -0.48
CA MET A 1 -5.80 1.45 -1.17
C MET A 1 -6.72 0.61 -2.02
N ASP A 2 -6.35 0.44 -3.28
CA ASP A 2 -7.15 -0.34 -4.23
C ASP A 2 -6.64 -1.76 -4.35
N MET A 3 -5.31 -1.92 -4.35
CA MET A 3 -4.71 -3.24 -4.43
C MET A 3 -3.29 -3.23 -3.91
N ARG A 4 -2.85 -4.41 -3.48
CA ARG A 4 -1.48 -4.85 -3.56
C ARG A 4 -1.40 -5.92 -4.63
N GLY A 5 -0.35 -5.85 -5.44
CA GLY A 5 -0.21 -6.73 -6.59
C GLY A 5 1.04 -6.45 -7.36
N ASP A 6 1.29 -7.25 -8.40
CA ASP A 6 2.22 -6.83 -9.43
C ASP A 6 1.53 -5.87 -10.41
N ALA A 7 2.22 -4.81 -10.79
CA ALA A 7 1.66 -3.75 -11.63
C ALA A 7 2.63 -3.32 -12.73
N LYS A 8 2.10 -3.08 -13.93
CA LYS A 8 2.81 -2.55 -15.08
C LYS A 8 2.68 -1.04 -15.14
N VAL A 9 3.83 -0.39 -15.24
CA VAL A 9 3.97 1.05 -15.48
C VAL A 9 4.76 1.22 -16.77
N SER A 10 4.10 1.69 -17.83
CA SER A 10 4.66 1.66 -19.18
C SER A 10 5.15 0.23 -19.52
N HIS A 11 6.44 0.06 -19.81
CA HIS A 11 7.08 -1.20 -20.17
C HIS A 11 7.64 -1.98 -18.96
N ARG A 12 7.46 -1.49 -17.72
CA ARG A 12 8.11 -2.03 -16.51
C ARG A 12 7.09 -2.77 -15.65
N THR A 13 7.56 -3.81 -14.97
CA THR A 13 6.78 -4.54 -13.96
C THR A 13 7.32 -4.21 -12.58
N ILE A 14 6.42 -3.87 -11.67
CA ILE A 14 6.67 -3.76 -10.23
C ILE A 14 6.05 -4.99 -9.60
N TYR A 15 6.83 -5.81 -8.91
CA TYR A 15 6.33 -7.07 -8.35
C TYR A 15 5.51 -6.91 -7.08
N LYS A 16 5.88 -5.92 -6.25
CA LYS A 16 5.20 -5.60 -4.99
C LYS A 16 4.74 -4.15 -5.00
N ALA A 17 3.72 -3.88 -5.82
CA ALA A 17 3.12 -2.56 -5.91
C ALA A 17 1.97 -2.43 -4.90
N VAL A 18 1.88 -1.25 -4.28
CA VAL A 18 0.68 -0.79 -3.58
C VAL A 18 0.04 0.31 -4.43
N ALA A 19 -1.19 0.09 -4.87
CA ALA A 19 -1.98 1.10 -5.55
C ALA A 19 -2.87 1.86 -4.59
N VAL A 20 -2.81 3.19 -4.66
CA VAL A 20 -3.59 4.07 -3.80
C VAL A 20 -4.36 5.08 -4.64
N ARG A 21 -5.68 5.08 -4.48
CA ARG A 21 -6.55 6.15 -5.01
C ARG A 21 -6.36 7.41 -4.19
N LEU A 22 -6.25 8.52 -4.91
CA LEU A 22 -5.93 9.83 -4.35
C LEU A 22 -7.04 10.83 -4.65
N GLY A 23 -7.05 11.91 -3.86
CA GLY A 23 -8.06 12.95 -3.95
C GLY A 23 -9.37 12.55 -3.27
N LYS A 24 -10.25 13.54 -3.14
CA LYS A 24 -11.55 13.37 -2.47
C LYS A 24 -12.35 12.23 -3.09
N GLY A 25 -12.86 11.33 -2.26
CA GLY A 25 -13.60 10.14 -2.67
C GLY A 25 -12.75 9.11 -3.44
N GLY A 26 -11.43 9.27 -3.43
CA GLY A 26 -10.51 8.46 -4.24
C GLY A 26 -10.81 8.56 -5.73
N LYS A 27 -11.09 9.77 -6.25
CA LYS A 27 -11.46 9.98 -7.66
C LYS A 27 -10.43 10.74 -8.50
N ALA A 28 -9.50 11.48 -7.88
CA ALA A 28 -8.60 12.37 -8.61
C ALA A 28 -7.48 11.62 -9.34
N GLY A 29 -7.18 10.38 -8.95
CA GLY A 29 -6.20 9.56 -9.65
C GLY A 29 -5.65 8.42 -8.79
N THR A 30 -4.57 7.81 -9.25
CA THR A 30 -3.91 6.68 -8.58
C THR A 30 -2.40 6.88 -8.57
N VAL A 31 -1.76 6.51 -7.46
CA VAL A 31 -0.31 6.35 -7.36
C VAL A 31 0.05 4.87 -7.17
N LEU A 32 1.18 4.46 -7.71
CA LEU A 32 1.77 3.14 -7.44
C LEU A 32 3.05 3.31 -6.62
N PHE A 33 3.10 2.66 -5.46
CA PHE A 33 4.28 2.60 -4.60
C PHE A 33 4.91 1.20 -4.65
N ASP A 34 6.21 1.15 -4.89
CA ASP A 34 7.02 -0.05 -4.96
C ASP A 34 7.67 -0.31 -3.59
N THR A 35 7.22 -1.37 -2.92
CA THR A 35 7.64 -1.70 -1.55
C THR A 35 9.00 -2.38 -1.47
N GLU A 36 9.60 -2.76 -2.60
CA GLU A 36 10.96 -3.32 -2.59
C GLU A 36 12.01 -2.21 -2.67
N MET A 37 11.65 -1.10 -3.33
CA MET A 37 12.56 -0.01 -3.70
C MET A 37 12.27 1.34 -3.05
N MET A 38 11.25 1.39 -2.20
CA MET A 38 10.76 2.60 -1.51
C MET A 38 10.42 3.73 -2.48
N ARG A 39 9.86 3.37 -3.64
CA ARG A 39 9.73 4.23 -4.81
C ARG A 39 8.27 4.46 -5.15
N MET A 40 7.85 5.72 -5.27
CA MET A 40 6.62 6.02 -6.00
C MET A 40 6.92 5.86 -7.49
N ALA A 41 6.39 4.82 -8.12
CA ALA A 41 6.76 4.46 -9.48
C ALA A 41 6.06 5.31 -10.54
N CYS A 42 4.86 5.81 -10.25
CA CYS A 42 4.12 6.75 -11.08
C CYS A 42 2.91 7.31 -10.35
N ALA A 43 2.36 8.41 -10.87
CA ALA A 43 0.98 8.83 -10.60
C ALA A 43 0.24 9.10 -11.90
N ILE A 44 -1.05 8.75 -11.93
CA ILE A 44 -1.94 8.90 -13.08
C ILE A 44 -3.17 9.67 -12.61
N PRO A 45 -3.49 10.82 -13.24
CA PRO A 45 -4.70 11.55 -12.93
C PRO A 45 -5.91 10.79 -13.49
N ASP A 46 -7.05 10.86 -12.79
CA ASP A 46 -8.38 10.39 -13.23
C ASP A 46 -8.54 8.90 -13.53
N LYS A 47 -7.47 8.10 -13.44
CA LYS A 47 -7.50 6.67 -13.78
C LYS A 47 -7.28 5.80 -12.54
N THR A 48 -7.93 4.63 -12.54
CA THR A 48 -7.70 3.54 -11.58
C THR A 48 -6.58 2.64 -12.06
N VAL A 49 -6.19 1.67 -11.23
CA VAL A 49 -5.54 0.47 -11.75
C VAL A 49 -6.56 -0.34 -12.55
N MET A 50 -6.12 -0.89 -13.67
CA MET A 50 -6.86 -1.87 -14.45
C MET A 50 -6.42 -3.27 -14.04
N PHE A 51 -7.39 -4.08 -13.64
CA PHE A 51 -7.13 -5.46 -13.28
C PHE A 51 -7.07 -6.33 -14.52
N ASN A 52 -6.08 -7.23 -14.59
CA ASN A 52 -6.11 -8.30 -15.57
C ASN A 52 -7.31 -9.19 -15.26
N THR A 53 -8.23 -9.37 -16.20
CA THR A 53 -9.48 -10.11 -15.95
C THR A 53 -9.37 -11.61 -16.17
N TYR A 54 -8.19 -12.12 -16.56
CA TYR A 54 -8.01 -13.57 -16.74
C TYR A 54 -8.26 -14.33 -15.44
N ARG A 55 -9.24 -15.23 -15.46
CA ARG A 55 -9.78 -15.94 -14.28
C ARG A 55 -10.14 -14.98 -13.14
N ASP A 56 -10.94 -13.96 -13.45
CA ASP A 56 -11.48 -12.98 -12.49
C ASP A 56 -10.38 -12.30 -11.65
N GLY A 57 -9.25 -11.97 -12.28
CA GLY A 57 -8.12 -11.35 -11.57
C GLY A 57 -7.17 -12.29 -10.86
N LEU A 58 -7.42 -13.60 -10.89
CA LEU A 58 -6.62 -14.58 -10.12
C LEU A 58 -5.55 -15.30 -10.93
N GLY A 59 -5.74 -15.39 -12.25
CA GLY A 59 -4.83 -16.14 -13.12
C GLY A 59 -3.86 -15.25 -13.89
N GLY A 60 -4.06 -13.93 -13.89
CA GLY A 60 -3.32 -13.00 -14.73
C GLY A 60 -2.33 -12.17 -13.93
N ALA A 61 -1.05 -12.21 -14.31
CA ALA A 61 -0.07 -11.22 -13.87
C ALA A 61 -0.25 -9.92 -14.66
N GLY A 62 0.26 -8.84 -14.10
CA GLY A 62 0.44 -7.57 -14.77
C GLY A 62 -0.83 -6.76 -14.87
N HIS A 63 -1.49 -6.51 -13.73
CA HIS A 63 -2.36 -5.34 -13.60
C HIS A 63 -1.63 -4.10 -14.12
N TRP A 64 -2.32 -3.07 -14.60
CA TRP A 64 -1.63 -1.94 -15.21
C TRP A 64 -2.33 -0.62 -14.95
N VAL A 65 -1.58 0.44 -15.15
CA VAL A 65 -2.07 1.81 -15.10
C VAL A 65 -1.90 2.46 -16.47
N GLY A 66 -2.92 3.19 -16.91
CA GLY A 66 -2.91 3.88 -18.20
C GLY A 66 -2.03 5.14 -18.19
N SER A 67 -2.00 5.82 -19.34
CA SER A 67 -1.39 7.15 -19.56
C SER A 67 -2.50 8.20 -19.83
N PRO A 68 -2.25 9.51 -19.76
CA PRO A 68 -0.97 10.18 -19.45
C PRO A 68 -0.58 10.09 -17.97
N TYR A 69 0.71 10.02 -17.68
CA TYR A 69 1.25 10.05 -16.31
C TYR A 69 1.49 11.50 -15.87
N LEU A 70 1.28 11.81 -14.58
CA LEU A 70 1.86 13.04 -13.99
C LEU A 70 3.39 12.93 -13.91
N PHE A 71 3.86 11.74 -13.54
CA PHE A 71 5.27 11.38 -13.57
C PHE A 71 5.43 9.86 -13.63
N THR A 72 6.62 9.43 -14.01
CA THR A 72 7.09 8.04 -13.83
C THR A 72 8.45 8.08 -13.13
N ALA A 73 8.83 7.00 -12.46
CA ALA A 73 10.16 6.79 -11.88
C ALA A 73 10.85 5.59 -12.57
N GLU A 74 12.15 5.70 -12.85
CA GLU A 74 12.99 4.59 -13.32
C GLU A 74 13.06 3.46 -12.29
N SER A 75 13.26 2.23 -12.76
CA SER A 75 13.42 1.09 -11.84
C SER A 75 14.73 1.22 -11.07
N GLY A 76 14.70 0.80 -9.81
CA GLY A 76 15.84 0.86 -8.89
C GLY A 76 15.50 1.59 -7.59
N PRO A 77 16.46 1.64 -6.65
CA PRO A 77 16.31 2.32 -5.37
C PRO A 77 15.90 3.77 -5.55
N ALA A 78 14.87 4.20 -4.81
CA ALA A 78 14.49 5.61 -4.75
C ALA A 78 15.34 6.40 -3.75
N TRP A 79 15.92 5.75 -2.74
CA TRP A 79 16.77 6.41 -1.76
C TRP A 79 18.21 5.97 -1.94
N ALA A 80 19.15 6.91 -1.80
CA ALA A 80 20.57 6.59 -1.79
C ALA A 80 20.95 5.79 -0.55
N ASP A 81 21.95 4.91 -0.68
CA ASP A 81 22.60 4.27 0.47
C ASP A 81 23.42 5.28 1.27
N GLU A 82 24.05 4.85 2.37
CA GLU A 82 24.91 5.72 3.19
C GLU A 82 26.11 6.29 2.41
N GLY A 83 26.52 5.63 1.32
CA GLY A 83 27.57 6.10 0.42
C GLY A 83 27.08 7.04 -0.69
N GLY A 84 25.79 7.34 -0.75
CA GLY A 84 25.20 8.19 -1.79
C GLY A 84 24.84 7.46 -3.09
N ASN A 85 24.87 6.13 -3.12
CA ASN A 85 24.66 5.34 -4.34
C ASN A 85 23.21 4.87 -4.50
N PHE A 86 22.79 4.69 -5.75
CA PHE A 86 21.47 4.15 -6.12
C PHE A 86 21.55 2.78 -6.81
N ASN A 87 22.68 2.08 -6.69
CA ASN A 87 22.88 0.80 -7.38
C ASN A 87 21.99 -0.28 -6.74
N ASP A 88 21.17 -0.97 -7.55
CA ASP A 88 20.39 -2.12 -7.07
C ASP A 88 21.34 -3.31 -6.79
N LEU A 89 21.72 -3.46 -5.52
CA LEU A 89 22.61 -4.50 -5.00
C LEU A 89 21.98 -5.90 -4.94
N ARG A 90 20.69 -6.05 -5.27
CA ARG A 90 20.06 -7.37 -5.28
C ARG A 90 20.63 -8.20 -6.42
N GLU A 91 20.94 -9.45 -6.13
CA GLU A 91 21.48 -10.40 -7.10
C GLU A 91 20.39 -11.19 -7.83
N GLY A 92 20.74 -11.81 -8.97
CA GLY A 92 19.86 -12.68 -9.74
C GLY A 92 18.66 -11.93 -10.34
N LYS A 93 17.44 -12.44 -10.13
CA LYS A 93 16.19 -11.87 -10.66
C LYS A 93 15.83 -10.50 -10.06
N LYS A 94 16.60 -9.97 -9.12
CA LYS A 94 16.36 -8.69 -8.43
C LYS A 94 14.93 -8.58 -7.90
N ALA A 95 14.50 -9.61 -7.18
CA ALA A 95 13.21 -9.67 -6.49
C ALA A 95 13.46 -9.83 -4.98
N GLY A 96 12.63 -9.19 -4.18
CA GLY A 96 12.79 -9.07 -2.73
C GLY A 96 13.21 -7.65 -2.29
N PRO A 97 13.10 -7.35 -0.99
CA PRO A 97 13.46 -6.04 -0.46
C PRO A 97 14.97 -5.75 -0.59
N LEU A 98 15.32 -4.46 -0.56
CA LEU A 98 16.69 -4.01 -0.38
C LEU A 98 17.27 -4.48 0.98
N PRO A 99 18.61 -4.45 1.16
CA PRO A 99 19.24 -4.71 2.45
C PRO A 99 18.61 -3.84 3.55
N ARG A 100 18.25 -4.46 4.69
CA ARG A 100 17.53 -3.79 5.79
C ARG A 100 18.28 -2.60 6.38
N SER A 101 19.62 -2.62 6.34
CA SER A 101 20.45 -1.50 6.78
C SER A 101 20.29 -0.26 5.90
N TRP A 102 19.99 -0.47 4.61
CA TRP A 102 19.74 0.59 3.65
C TRP A 102 18.27 1.02 3.66
N ALA A 103 17.35 0.12 3.36
CA ALA A 103 15.92 0.44 3.28
C ALA A 103 15.06 -0.68 3.86
N HIS A 104 14.07 -0.31 4.67
CA HIS A 104 13.16 -1.25 5.31
C HIS A 104 11.72 -0.74 5.29
N TYR A 105 10.88 -1.40 4.47
CA TYR A 105 9.44 -1.19 4.48
C TYR A 105 8.81 -1.70 5.78
N ARG A 106 8.11 -0.84 6.52
CA ARG A 106 7.42 -1.22 7.76
C ARG A 106 5.93 -1.45 7.58
N GLY A 107 5.34 -0.90 6.52
CA GLY A 107 3.91 -1.05 6.25
C GLY A 107 3.29 0.27 5.80
N LEU A 108 1.97 0.38 5.99
CA LEU A 108 1.24 1.61 5.73
C LEU A 108 0.15 1.83 6.76
N PHE A 109 -0.10 3.11 7.03
CA PHE A 109 -1.23 3.57 7.82
C PHE A 109 -2.35 4.05 6.91
N ARG A 110 -3.57 3.96 7.43
CA ARG A 110 -4.78 4.52 6.83
C ARG A 110 -5.39 5.52 7.81
N HIS A 111 -5.83 6.65 7.29
CA HIS A 111 -6.57 7.64 8.06
C HIS A 111 -7.62 8.28 7.17
N GLY A 112 -8.85 7.76 7.23
CA GLY A 112 -9.90 8.09 6.26
C GLY A 112 -9.45 7.77 4.83
N GLU A 113 -9.36 8.80 3.98
CA GLU A 113 -8.93 8.67 2.58
C GLU A 113 -7.40 8.69 2.41
N ARG A 114 -6.65 8.99 3.46
CA ARG A 114 -5.19 9.10 3.41
C ARG A 114 -4.55 7.72 3.57
N VAL A 115 -3.46 7.51 2.83
CA VAL A 115 -2.53 6.38 3.03
C VAL A 115 -1.15 6.96 3.27
N ILE A 116 -0.52 6.56 4.36
CA ILE A 116 0.81 7.00 4.76
C ILE A 116 1.72 5.77 4.73
N PHE A 117 2.71 5.76 3.84
CA PHE A 117 3.72 4.71 3.82
C PHE A 117 4.71 4.95 4.95
N SER A 118 5.07 3.88 5.66
CA SER A 118 6.05 3.91 6.74
C SER A 118 7.22 3.01 6.39
N TYR A 119 8.41 3.59 6.41
CA TYR A 119 9.65 2.90 6.11
C TYR A 119 10.85 3.58 6.78
N GLN A 120 11.99 2.91 6.76
CA GLN A 120 13.25 3.39 7.31
C GLN A 120 14.30 3.43 6.21
N ILE A 121 15.09 4.50 6.15
CA ILE A 121 16.19 4.70 5.20
C ILE A 121 17.46 5.02 5.98
N ASN A 122 18.50 4.19 5.86
CA ASN A 122 19.79 4.34 6.54
C ASN A 122 19.60 4.62 8.06
N GLY A 123 18.74 3.83 8.69
CA GLY A 123 18.41 4.01 10.12
C GLY A 123 17.38 5.11 10.44
N VAL A 124 16.97 5.96 9.49
CA VAL A 124 16.07 7.11 9.72
C VAL A 124 14.64 6.77 9.32
N ASP A 125 13.70 7.01 10.24
CA ASP A 125 12.27 6.78 9.99
C ASP A 125 11.66 7.85 9.08
N VAL A 126 10.85 7.39 8.13
CA VAL A 126 10.17 8.20 7.12
C VAL A 126 8.68 7.83 7.05
N LEU A 127 7.83 8.84 7.11
CA LEU A 127 6.43 8.78 6.72
C LEU A 127 6.26 9.51 5.38
N ASP A 128 5.59 8.88 4.42
CA ASP A 128 5.42 9.39 3.05
C ASP A 128 3.96 9.27 2.62
N MET A 129 3.31 10.42 2.45
CA MET A 129 1.90 10.49 2.11
C MET A 129 1.72 11.16 0.74
N PRO A 130 1.30 10.40 -0.30
CA PRO A 130 0.91 10.97 -1.57
C PRO A 130 -0.53 11.51 -1.53
N TRP A 131 -0.80 12.54 -2.33
CA TRP A 131 -2.15 13.06 -2.58
C TRP A 131 -2.23 13.73 -3.95
N ILE A 132 -3.44 13.93 -4.47
CA ILE A 132 -3.66 14.78 -5.66
C ILE A 132 -4.49 15.99 -5.25
N GLU A 133 -3.95 17.16 -5.56
CA GLU A 133 -4.65 18.44 -5.45
C GLU A 133 -5.03 18.92 -6.85
N GLU A 134 -6.07 19.74 -6.94
CA GLU A 134 -6.43 20.45 -8.16
C GLU A 134 -6.17 21.93 -7.98
N VAL A 135 -5.37 22.52 -8.87
CA VAL A 135 -4.92 23.90 -8.80
C VAL A 135 -4.92 24.49 -10.20
N GLU A 136 -5.61 25.61 -10.41
CA GLU A 136 -5.76 26.25 -11.73
C GLU A 136 -6.27 25.29 -12.82
N GLY A 137 -7.15 24.35 -12.46
CA GLY A 137 -7.65 23.31 -13.38
C GLY A 137 -6.65 22.19 -13.69
N HIS A 138 -5.46 22.20 -13.07
CA HIS A 138 -4.45 21.15 -13.21
C HIS A 138 -4.45 20.22 -12.00
N LYS A 139 -4.38 18.91 -12.26
CA LYS A 139 -4.10 17.93 -11.21
C LYS A 139 -2.61 17.84 -10.96
N VAL A 140 -2.21 18.03 -9.71
CA VAL A 140 -0.82 17.91 -9.26
C VAL A 140 -0.74 16.87 -8.17
N LEU A 141 0.32 16.05 -8.19
CA LEU A 141 0.60 15.17 -7.08
C LEU A 141 1.34 15.96 -6.01
N THR A 142 0.94 15.83 -4.76
CA THR A 142 1.74 16.24 -3.62
C THR A 142 2.28 15.01 -2.90
N ARG A 143 3.53 15.06 -2.45
CA ARG A 143 4.10 14.09 -1.50
C ARG A 143 4.50 14.85 -0.25
N THR A 144 3.82 14.56 0.86
CA THR A 144 4.22 15.02 2.19
C THR A 144 5.15 13.98 2.78
N LEU A 145 6.36 14.39 3.14
CA LEU A 145 7.36 13.59 3.81
C LEU A 145 7.53 14.11 5.24
N GLU A 146 7.41 13.23 6.22
CA GLU A 146 7.83 13.50 7.60
C GLU A 146 8.99 12.57 7.95
N ILE A 147 10.16 13.15 8.16
CA ILE A 147 11.41 12.41 8.27
C ILE A 147 12.02 12.73 9.64
N GLN A 148 12.43 11.71 10.38
CA GLN A 148 13.06 11.85 11.69
C GLN A 148 14.47 12.47 11.61
N PRO A 149 15.03 12.99 12.73
CA PRO A 149 16.39 13.53 12.76
C PRO A 149 17.43 12.59 12.14
N SER A 150 18.44 13.17 11.50
CA SER A 150 19.53 12.42 10.87
C SER A 150 20.85 13.16 11.04
N ASN A 151 21.93 12.42 11.27
CA ASN A 151 23.30 12.97 11.26
C ASN A 151 23.94 12.92 9.86
N SER A 152 23.31 12.25 8.90
CA SER A 152 23.78 12.08 7.53
C SER A 152 22.82 12.74 6.54
N ILE A 153 23.33 13.09 5.36
CA ILE A 153 22.49 13.51 4.25
C ILE A 153 21.60 12.34 3.80
N LEU A 154 20.35 12.62 3.47
CA LEU A 154 19.46 11.67 2.80
C LEU A 154 19.15 12.20 1.40
N VAL A 155 19.16 11.33 0.40
CA VAL A 155 18.86 11.72 -0.98
C VAL A 155 17.77 10.80 -1.52
N LEU A 156 16.65 11.41 -1.92
CA LEU A 156 15.53 10.75 -2.59
C LEU A 156 15.57 11.11 -4.07
N LYS A 157 15.74 10.11 -4.93
CA LYS A 157 15.41 10.19 -6.35
C LYS A 157 13.89 10.17 -6.52
N VAL A 158 13.34 11.31 -6.93
CA VAL A 158 11.89 11.57 -6.99
C VAL A 158 11.29 10.95 -8.25
N CYS A 159 11.82 11.32 -9.42
CA CYS A 159 11.34 10.87 -10.74
C CYS A 159 12.28 11.33 -11.87
N GLN A 160 12.21 10.69 -13.03
CA GLN A 160 12.82 11.23 -14.25
C GLN A 160 11.96 12.34 -14.87
N THR A 161 12.62 13.25 -15.57
CA THR A 161 11.97 14.27 -16.38
C THR A 161 11.48 13.64 -17.68
N ARG A 162 10.22 13.91 -18.04
CA ARG A 162 9.63 13.47 -19.31
C ARG A 162 9.86 14.53 -20.40
N GLU A 163 11.11 14.72 -20.82
CA GLU A 163 11.50 15.83 -21.72
C GLU A 163 10.97 15.69 -23.15
N ASN A 164 10.75 14.47 -23.64
CA ASN A 164 10.22 14.23 -25.00
C ASN A 164 8.69 14.34 -25.08
N THR A 165 8.09 15.23 -24.29
CA THR A 165 6.63 15.44 -24.27
C THR A 165 6.32 16.93 -24.27
N GLU A 166 5.16 17.31 -24.82
CA GLU A 166 4.66 18.69 -24.78
C GLU A 166 4.40 19.19 -23.34
N ALA A 167 4.40 18.29 -22.36
CA ALA A 167 4.11 18.55 -20.96
C ALA A 167 5.16 17.89 -20.04
N PRO A 168 6.38 18.44 -19.94
CA PRO A 168 7.44 17.84 -19.13
C PRO A 168 7.04 17.73 -17.65
N THR A 169 7.58 16.71 -16.98
CA THR A 169 7.42 16.57 -15.53
C THR A 169 8.28 17.61 -14.80
N ILE A 170 7.66 18.36 -13.91
CA ILE A 170 8.30 19.33 -13.03
C ILE A 170 8.15 18.89 -11.57
N VAL A 171 9.16 19.22 -10.75
CA VAL A 171 9.11 19.01 -9.30
C VAL A 171 9.41 20.34 -8.62
N MET A 172 8.54 20.74 -7.72
CA MET A 172 8.65 22.01 -7.01
C MET A 172 8.48 21.78 -5.51
N PRO A 173 9.18 22.54 -4.65
CA PRO A 173 8.89 22.53 -3.24
C PRO A 173 7.58 23.28 -2.97
N HIS A 174 6.82 22.86 -1.96
CA HIS A 174 5.79 23.73 -1.38
C HIS A 174 6.48 24.82 -0.56
N GLY A 175 6.21 26.09 -0.91
CA GLY A 175 6.86 27.24 -0.28
C GLY A 175 8.33 27.42 -0.69
N LYS A 176 9.02 28.37 -0.06
CA LYS A 176 10.44 28.63 -0.34
C LYS A 176 11.31 27.52 0.27
N PRO A 177 12.18 26.84 -0.51
CA PRO A 177 13.08 25.84 0.03
C PRO A 177 13.98 26.50 1.09
N GLY A 178 14.00 25.91 2.29
CA GLY A 178 14.86 26.35 3.39
C GLY A 178 16.27 25.73 3.30
N PRO A 179 17.20 26.10 4.19
CA PRO A 179 18.57 25.56 4.15
C PRO A 179 18.66 24.05 4.41
N SER A 180 17.58 23.42 4.88
CA SER A 180 17.51 22.02 5.31
C SER A 180 17.28 21.00 4.20
N PHE A 181 16.78 21.42 3.03
CA PHE A 181 16.61 20.54 1.87
C PHE A 181 16.74 21.30 0.55
N ALA A 182 17.04 20.60 -0.52
CA ALA A 182 17.12 21.16 -1.87
C ALA A 182 16.55 20.18 -2.89
N LEU A 183 15.91 20.72 -3.92
CA LEU A 183 15.58 19.97 -5.12
C LEU A 183 16.65 20.28 -6.17
N ALA A 184 17.21 19.24 -6.75
CA ALA A 184 18.18 19.32 -7.83
C ALA A 184 17.69 18.48 -9.01
N LYS A 185 18.07 18.90 -10.21
CA LYS A 185 17.89 18.10 -11.42
C LYS A 185 19.26 17.77 -11.98
N GLU A 186 19.57 16.48 -12.05
CA GLU A 186 20.86 15.94 -12.46
C GLU A 186 20.60 14.77 -13.41
N ASP A 187 21.26 14.75 -14.57
CA ASP A 187 21.12 13.69 -15.59
C ASP A 187 19.67 13.35 -15.99
N GLY A 188 18.82 14.37 -16.02
CA GLY A 188 17.40 14.23 -16.36
C GLY A 188 16.53 13.74 -15.19
N GLU A 189 17.08 13.47 -14.01
CA GLU A 189 16.37 13.00 -12.83
C GLU A 189 16.25 14.09 -11.76
N TRP A 190 15.08 14.14 -11.10
CA TRP A 190 14.84 15.02 -9.97
C TRP A 190 15.21 14.33 -8.66
N HIS A 191 16.01 15.03 -7.86
CA HIS A 191 16.49 14.59 -6.56
C HIS A 191 16.08 15.56 -5.46
N LEU A 192 15.64 15.03 -4.33
CA LEU A 192 15.44 15.75 -3.08
C LEU A 192 16.58 15.40 -2.12
N GLY A 193 17.51 16.33 -1.94
CA GLY A 193 18.57 16.23 -0.94
C GLY A 193 18.12 16.84 0.39
N ILE A 194 18.32 16.13 1.49
CA ILE A 194 17.86 16.51 2.83
C ILE A 194 19.07 16.49 3.76
N LYS A 195 19.44 17.66 4.29
CA LYS A 195 20.65 17.81 5.11
C LYS A 195 20.50 17.18 6.50
N PRO A 196 21.63 16.87 7.15
CA PRO A 196 21.66 16.52 8.57
C PRO A 196 20.94 17.57 9.43
N ARG A 197 20.23 17.11 10.46
CA ARG A 197 19.44 17.96 11.36
C ARG A 197 19.10 17.23 12.66
N LYS A 198 18.83 18.01 13.71
CA LYS A 198 18.47 17.51 15.05
C LYS A 198 16.96 17.43 15.31
N SER A 199 16.13 17.95 14.41
CA SER A 199 14.67 17.94 14.50
C SER A 199 14.02 17.25 13.31
N THR A 200 12.79 16.76 13.49
CA THR A 200 11.98 16.18 12.42
C THR A 200 11.78 17.21 11.30
N ALA A 201 11.95 16.81 10.04
CA ALA A 201 11.62 17.64 8.88
C ALA A 201 10.26 17.22 8.32
N ARG A 202 9.46 18.22 7.95
CA ARG A 202 8.23 18.06 7.18
C ARG A 202 8.42 18.78 5.86
N ILE A 203 8.42 18.03 4.77
CA ILE A 203 8.67 18.53 3.43
C ILE A 203 7.48 18.15 2.58
N LYS A 204 6.93 19.11 1.83
CA LYS A 204 5.94 18.81 0.79
C LYS A 204 6.55 19.17 -0.55
N ILE A 205 6.57 18.22 -1.47
CA ILE A 205 6.94 18.43 -2.86
C ILE A 205 5.71 18.25 -3.75
N ILE A 206 5.69 18.99 -4.85
CA ILE A 206 4.61 19.04 -5.83
C ILE A 206 5.18 18.56 -7.16
N LEU A 207 4.54 17.54 -7.75
CA LEU A 207 4.89 16.99 -9.04
C LEU A 207 3.73 17.25 -10.00
N ALA A 208 4.05 17.81 -11.17
CA ALA A 208 3.08 18.10 -12.22
C ALA A 208 3.65 17.75 -13.59
N SER A 209 2.78 17.56 -14.57
CA SER A 209 3.12 17.41 -15.99
C SER A 209 2.32 18.48 -16.73
N ALA A 210 2.97 19.52 -17.22
CA ALA A 210 2.29 20.68 -17.82
C ALA A 210 3.20 21.37 -18.85
N ALA A 211 2.59 22.15 -19.77
CA ALA A 211 3.36 22.96 -20.70
C ALA A 211 4.13 24.09 -19.95
N ALA A 212 5.09 24.72 -20.62
CA ALA A 212 5.99 25.70 -19.99
C ALA A 212 5.26 26.96 -19.45
N ASP A 213 4.21 27.42 -20.14
CA ASP A 213 3.38 28.55 -19.72
C ASP A 213 2.46 28.20 -18.55
N GLU A 214 1.89 26.99 -18.56
CA GLU A 214 1.07 26.44 -17.48
C GLU A 214 1.88 26.18 -16.20
N THR A 215 3.13 25.73 -16.35
CA THR A 215 4.07 25.51 -15.25
C THR A 215 4.21 26.76 -14.38
N ARG A 216 4.28 27.96 -14.98
CA ARG A 216 4.36 29.23 -14.24
C ARG A 216 3.09 29.51 -13.44
N LYS A 217 1.92 29.18 -14.00
CA LYS A 217 0.64 29.34 -13.31
C LYS A 217 0.56 28.41 -12.10
N ILE A 218 0.90 27.13 -12.27
CA ILE A 218 0.96 26.15 -11.18
C ILE A 218 1.95 26.61 -10.11
N ALA A 219 3.15 27.05 -10.51
CA ALA A 219 4.18 27.54 -9.58
C ALA A 219 3.68 28.73 -8.74
N ALA A 220 3.02 29.70 -9.38
CA ALA A 220 2.48 30.90 -8.74
C ALA A 220 1.36 30.58 -7.73
N THR A 221 0.65 29.47 -7.89
CA THR A 221 -0.49 29.08 -7.05
C THR A 221 -0.18 27.95 -6.09
N THR A 222 1.06 27.44 -6.04
CA THR A 222 1.47 26.44 -5.03
C THR A 222 1.20 26.84 -3.58
N ALA A 223 1.11 28.14 -3.29
CA ALA A 223 0.76 28.67 -1.99
C ALA A 223 -0.69 28.37 -1.55
N THR A 224 -1.59 28.03 -2.47
CA THR A 224 -2.98 27.64 -2.15
C THR A 224 -3.08 26.20 -1.66
N ILE A 225 -2.10 25.36 -2.00
CA ILE A 225 -1.98 24.00 -1.47
C ILE A 225 -1.65 24.10 0.02
N PRO A 226 -2.29 23.31 0.90
CA PRO A 226 -1.94 23.30 2.31
C PRO A 226 -0.47 22.92 2.55
N PRO A 227 0.22 23.50 3.55
CA PRO A 227 1.60 23.16 3.86
C PRO A 227 1.79 21.69 4.25
N ALA A 228 3.06 21.27 4.40
CA ALA A 228 3.40 19.95 4.90
C ALA A 228 2.79 19.72 6.31
N GLU A 229 1.88 18.76 6.41
CA GLU A 229 1.20 18.42 7.66
C GLU A 229 2.06 17.51 8.56
N ASN A 230 1.66 17.39 9.82
CA ASN A 230 2.29 16.50 10.78
C ASN A 230 1.73 15.09 10.63
N LEU A 231 2.41 14.24 9.86
CA LEU A 231 1.94 12.89 9.56
C LEU A 231 1.86 12.00 10.79
N SER A 232 2.69 12.23 11.82
CA SER A 232 2.58 11.51 13.10
C SER A 232 1.22 11.66 13.79
N ARG A 233 0.43 12.69 13.46
CA ARG A 233 -0.95 12.83 13.98
C ARG A 233 -1.98 11.96 13.26
N LEU A 234 -1.61 11.38 12.11
CA LEU A 234 -2.50 10.57 11.27
C LEU A 234 -2.22 9.07 11.38
N ILE A 235 -1.29 8.66 12.25
CA ILE A 235 -0.90 7.25 12.44
C ILE A 235 -1.41 6.66 13.76
N THR A 236 -2.39 7.32 14.40
CA THR A 236 -3.00 6.88 15.67
C THR A 236 -4.41 6.30 15.48
N GLY A 237 -4.74 5.91 14.25
CA GLY A 237 -6.07 5.48 13.81
C GLY A 237 -6.91 6.61 13.22
N GLY A 238 -7.83 6.26 12.33
CA GLY A 238 -8.71 7.19 11.63
C GLY A 238 -10.14 6.68 11.51
N PRO A 239 -11.07 7.45 10.91
CA PRO A 239 -12.44 6.99 10.76
C PRO A 239 -12.51 5.74 9.86
N PRO A 240 -13.41 4.78 10.17
CA PRO A 240 -13.53 3.56 9.39
C PRO A 240 -14.17 3.85 8.04
N ARG A 241 -13.75 3.13 7.00
CA ARG A 241 -14.33 3.23 5.66
C ARG A 241 -15.55 2.35 5.47
N HIS A 242 -15.60 1.25 6.21
CA HIS A 242 -16.69 0.28 6.12
C HIS A 242 -17.41 0.16 7.47
N PRO A 243 -18.04 1.24 8.01
CA PRO A 243 -18.61 1.31 9.35
C PRO A 243 -19.84 0.42 9.58
N SER A 244 -20.44 -0.15 8.55
CA SER A 244 -21.59 -1.03 8.67
C SER A 244 -21.19 -2.49 8.44
N PRO A 245 -21.42 -3.40 9.41
CA PRO A 245 -21.27 -4.83 9.15
C PRO A 245 -22.38 -5.31 8.21
N LEU A 246 -22.07 -6.34 7.43
CA LEU A 246 -23.08 -7.13 6.73
C LEU A 246 -23.67 -8.14 7.70
N VAL A 247 -24.94 -8.49 7.53
CA VAL A 247 -25.63 -9.46 8.41
C VAL A 247 -26.11 -10.62 7.58
N ALA A 248 -25.88 -11.83 8.07
CA ALA A 248 -26.35 -13.07 7.48
C ALA A 248 -26.97 -13.98 8.54
N LYS A 249 -27.80 -14.92 8.11
CA LYS A 249 -28.34 -15.99 8.94
C LYS A 249 -27.64 -17.31 8.58
N GLY A 250 -27.15 -18.03 9.57
CA GLY A 250 -26.62 -19.37 9.40
C GLY A 250 -27.70 -20.43 9.27
N ALA A 251 -27.29 -21.69 9.18
CA ALA A 251 -28.19 -22.84 9.17
C ALA A 251 -27.74 -23.85 10.22
N ILE A 252 -28.60 -24.12 11.20
CA ILE A 252 -28.43 -25.23 12.14
C ILE A 252 -28.92 -26.51 11.46
N SER A 253 -28.12 -27.56 11.52
CA SER A 253 -28.50 -28.86 10.96
C SER A 253 -29.68 -29.47 11.71
N THR A 254 -30.58 -30.11 10.98
CA THR A 254 -31.66 -30.93 11.55
C THR A 254 -31.31 -32.41 11.62
N GLU A 255 -30.11 -32.79 11.14
CA GLU A 255 -29.63 -34.15 11.17
C GLU A 255 -29.35 -34.63 12.60
N LYS A 256 -29.49 -35.93 12.84
CA LYS A 256 -29.24 -36.59 14.13
C LYS A 256 -28.20 -37.70 14.02
N GLY A 257 -27.43 -37.69 12.93
CA GLY A 257 -26.39 -38.68 12.66
C GLY A 257 -25.19 -38.51 13.59
N PRO A 258 -24.19 -39.42 13.50
CA PRO A 258 -22.97 -39.35 14.30
C PRO A 258 -22.09 -38.12 13.97
N TYR A 259 -22.38 -37.43 12.87
CA TYR A 259 -21.73 -36.20 12.45
C TYR A 259 -22.81 -35.25 11.92
N VAL A 260 -22.83 -34.01 12.41
CA VAL A 260 -23.79 -32.97 12.01
C VAL A 260 -23.01 -31.69 11.69
N VAL A 261 -23.47 -30.93 10.69
CA VAL A 261 -22.77 -29.74 10.20
C VAL A 261 -23.70 -28.53 10.23
N ASP A 262 -23.38 -27.57 11.08
CA ASP A 262 -23.98 -26.24 11.03
C ASP A 262 -23.23 -25.37 10.02
N THR A 263 -23.93 -24.44 9.37
CA THR A 263 -23.37 -23.57 8.33
C THR A 263 -23.36 -22.12 8.76
N ILE A 264 -22.17 -21.53 8.82
CA ILE A 264 -21.97 -20.08 8.94
C ILE A 264 -22.08 -19.48 7.54
N THR A 265 -23.23 -18.91 7.21
CA THR A 265 -23.51 -18.39 5.86
C THR A 265 -22.81 -17.05 5.62
N PRO A 266 -22.00 -16.90 4.55
CA PRO A 266 -21.52 -15.61 4.09
C PRO A 266 -22.65 -14.76 3.50
N PRO A 267 -22.57 -13.41 3.57
CA PRO A 267 -23.55 -12.52 2.96
C PRO A 267 -23.32 -12.43 1.44
N PHE A 268 -23.69 -13.48 0.71
CA PHE A 268 -23.49 -13.55 -0.74
C PHE A 268 -24.27 -12.47 -1.50
N ASP A 269 -25.48 -12.16 -1.04
CA ASP A 269 -26.23 -10.98 -1.48
C ASP A 269 -25.84 -9.78 -0.61
N ASN A 270 -25.04 -8.88 -1.17
CA ASN A 270 -24.50 -7.73 -0.45
C ASN A 270 -24.41 -6.49 -1.36
N PRO A 271 -24.53 -5.27 -0.81
CA PRO A 271 -24.65 -4.04 -1.59
C PRO A 271 -23.39 -3.69 -2.41
N ASP A 272 -22.25 -4.24 -2.02
CA ASP A 272 -20.96 -3.98 -2.67
C ASP A 272 -20.60 -5.04 -3.73
N ASN A 273 -21.47 -6.05 -3.95
CA ASN A 273 -21.23 -7.20 -4.84
C ASN A 273 -19.90 -7.92 -4.57
N ILE A 274 -19.52 -8.02 -3.29
CA ILE A 274 -18.28 -8.67 -2.86
C ILE A 274 -18.37 -10.16 -3.14
N LEU A 275 -17.28 -10.71 -3.68
CA LEU A 275 -17.11 -12.15 -3.84
C LEU A 275 -16.46 -12.75 -2.60
N PHE A 276 -17.20 -13.63 -1.90
CA PHE A 276 -16.68 -14.35 -0.73
C PHE A 276 -15.93 -15.62 -1.15
N ARG A 277 -14.76 -15.43 -1.77
CA ARG A 277 -13.83 -16.51 -2.16
C ARG A 277 -12.76 -16.70 -1.10
N PHE A 278 -13.04 -17.54 -0.11
CA PHE A 278 -12.19 -17.67 1.07
C PHE A 278 -10.82 -18.27 0.78
N GLY A 279 -9.79 -17.68 1.39
CA GLY A 279 -8.40 -18.13 1.32
C GLY A 279 -7.82 -18.65 2.64
N GLY A 280 -8.45 -18.34 3.77
CA GLY A 280 -7.98 -18.75 5.09
C GLY A 280 -8.86 -18.19 6.20
N HIS A 281 -8.82 -18.84 7.36
CA HIS A 281 -9.52 -18.38 8.56
C HIS A 281 -8.79 -18.86 9.83
N ASP A 282 -9.05 -18.19 10.95
CA ASP A 282 -8.62 -18.60 12.28
C ASP A 282 -9.50 -17.91 13.34
N PHE A 283 -9.39 -18.30 14.60
CA PHE A 283 -10.26 -17.84 15.68
C PHE A 283 -9.58 -16.85 16.62
N PHE A 284 -10.33 -15.83 17.02
CA PHE A 284 -10.00 -15.02 18.18
C PHE A 284 -10.31 -15.77 19.48
N SER A 285 -9.68 -15.37 20.58
CA SER A 285 -9.87 -15.97 21.90
C SER A 285 -11.31 -15.88 22.42
N ASN A 286 -12.09 -14.93 21.93
CA ASN A 286 -13.51 -14.75 22.26
C ASN A 286 -14.46 -15.59 21.39
N GLY A 287 -13.94 -16.38 20.46
CA GLY A 287 -14.71 -17.23 19.54
C GLY A 287 -15.15 -16.54 18.24
N ASP A 288 -14.85 -15.26 18.05
CA ASP A 288 -15.03 -14.62 16.73
C ASP A 288 -14.06 -15.25 15.71
N ILE A 289 -14.39 -15.14 14.43
CA ILE A 289 -13.59 -15.69 13.34
C ILE A 289 -12.94 -14.56 12.55
N ALA A 290 -11.64 -14.63 12.30
CA ALA A 290 -10.98 -13.85 11.26
C ALA A 290 -10.99 -14.67 9.96
N VAL A 291 -11.41 -14.07 8.84
CA VAL A 291 -11.50 -14.75 7.54
C VAL A 291 -10.92 -13.86 6.45
N CYS A 292 -10.07 -14.37 5.57
CA CYS A 292 -9.60 -13.64 4.39
C CYS A 292 -10.20 -14.20 3.08
N SER A 293 -10.39 -13.31 2.10
CA SER A 293 -10.71 -13.70 0.73
C SER A 293 -9.50 -13.52 -0.19
N ILE A 294 -9.43 -14.33 -1.25
CA ILE A 294 -8.40 -14.20 -2.29
C ILE A 294 -8.47 -12.86 -3.04
N ASP A 295 -9.61 -12.18 -2.97
CA ASP A 295 -9.82 -10.84 -3.54
C ASP A 295 -9.11 -9.73 -2.73
N GLY A 296 -8.59 -10.04 -1.54
CA GLY A 296 -7.80 -9.10 -0.73
C GLY A 296 -8.51 -8.52 0.47
N ASP A 297 -9.71 -9.02 0.81
CA ASP A 297 -10.45 -8.58 1.98
C ASP A 297 -10.19 -9.48 3.18
N VAL A 298 -10.33 -8.89 4.38
CA VAL A 298 -10.30 -9.59 5.66
C VAL A 298 -11.52 -9.17 6.45
N TRP A 299 -12.16 -10.15 7.07
CA TRP A 299 -13.42 -10.02 7.78
C TRP A 299 -13.27 -10.53 9.20
N ARG A 300 -13.88 -9.83 10.14
CA ARG A 300 -14.20 -10.36 11.48
C ARG A 300 -15.65 -10.79 11.47
N VAL A 301 -15.89 -12.05 11.80
CA VAL A 301 -17.21 -12.67 11.87
C VAL A 301 -17.56 -12.90 13.33
N SER A 302 -18.65 -12.31 13.79
CA SER A 302 -19.12 -12.40 15.17
C SER A 302 -20.58 -12.81 15.26
N GLY A 303 -21.04 -13.16 16.47
CA GLY A 303 -22.39 -13.69 16.68
C GLY A 303 -22.53 -15.17 16.30
N ILE A 304 -21.43 -15.92 16.36
CA ILE A 304 -21.44 -17.38 16.16
C ILE A 304 -21.87 -18.03 17.47
N ASP A 305 -23.16 -18.32 17.59
CA ASP A 305 -23.78 -18.98 18.72
C ASP A 305 -24.52 -20.26 18.29
N SER A 306 -25.15 -20.95 19.24
CA SER A 306 -25.87 -22.20 18.97
C SER A 306 -27.15 -22.05 18.13
N LYS A 307 -27.56 -20.82 17.79
CA LYS A 307 -28.77 -20.53 17.01
C LYS A 307 -28.43 -20.07 15.59
N LEU A 308 -27.29 -19.39 15.42
CA LEU A 308 -26.85 -18.80 14.16
C LEU A 308 -27.90 -17.87 13.51
N ASP A 309 -28.77 -17.27 14.30
CA ASP A 309 -29.87 -16.42 13.79
C ASP A 309 -29.38 -15.07 13.26
N LYS A 310 -28.24 -14.57 13.76
CA LYS A 310 -27.66 -13.28 13.38
C LYS A 310 -26.14 -13.29 13.44
N ILE A 311 -25.52 -13.44 12.28
CA ILE A 311 -24.07 -13.45 12.09
C ILE A 311 -23.64 -12.10 11.51
N SER A 312 -22.69 -11.43 12.14
CA SER A 312 -22.20 -10.11 11.74
C SER A 312 -20.84 -10.24 11.06
N TRP A 313 -20.75 -9.74 9.82
CA TRP A 313 -19.54 -9.72 9.02
C TRP A 313 -19.00 -8.29 8.92
N ARG A 314 -17.99 -7.99 9.72
CA ARG A 314 -17.30 -6.70 9.78
C ARG A 314 -16.07 -6.74 8.88
N ARG A 315 -15.97 -5.84 7.89
CA ARG A 315 -14.75 -5.76 7.07
C ARG A 315 -13.63 -5.14 7.90
N LEU A 316 -12.60 -5.92 8.20
CA LEU A 316 -11.43 -5.51 8.99
C LEU A 316 -10.37 -4.87 8.10
N ALA A 317 -10.13 -5.38 6.90
CA ALA A 317 -9.10 -4.87 6.00
C ALA A 317 -9.42 -5.14 4.54
N THR A 318 -8.81 -4.34 3.64
CA THR A 318 -8.96 -4.49 2.17
C THR A 318 -7.65 -4.26 1.43
N GLY A 319 -7.57 -4.77 0.20
CA GLY A 319 -6.48 -4.50 -0.73
C GLY A 319 -5.21 -5.31 -0.48
N LEU A 320 -5.29 -6.45 0.21
CA LEU A 320 -4.15 -7.38 0.34
C LEU A 320 -3.93 -8.18 -0.95
N PHE A 321 -2.71 -8.66 -1.21
CA PHE A 321 -2.37 -9.33 -2.46
C PHE A 321 -2.67 -10.82 -2.41
N GLN A 322 -3.80 -11.24 -2.98
CA GLN A 322 -4.23 -12.64 -3.09
C GLN A 322 -4.05 -13.46 -1.78
N PRO A 323 -4.73 -13.07 -0.68
CA PRO A 323 -4.65 -13.80 0.58
C PRO A 323 -5.09 -15.26 0.49
N LEU A 324 -4.20 -16.18 0.85
CA LEU A 324 -4.45 -17.63 0.86
C LEU A 324 -3.92 -18.31 2.13
N GLY A 325 -3.82 -17.54 3.21
CA GLY A 325 -3.45 -18.00 4.54
C GLY A 325 -3.71 -16.91 5.57
N LEU A 326 -4.23 -17.29 6.74
CA LEU A 326 -4.53 -16.38 7.83
C LEU A 326 -4.27 -17.10 9.16
N LYS A 327 -3.67 -16.39 10.12
CA LYS A 327 -3.47 -16.87 11.50
C LYS A 327 -3.77 -15.78 12.50
N VAL A 328 -4.45 -16.12 13.59
CA VAL A 328 -4.65 -15.25 14.75
C VAL A 328 -3.68 -15.68 15.84
N VAL A 329 -2.75 -14.79 16.19
CA VAL A 329 -1.75 -15.04 17.24
C VAL A 329 -1.90 -13.97 18.29
N LYS A 330 -2.27 -14.36 19.52
CA LYS A 330 -2.56 -13.43 20.63
C LYS A 330 -3.56 -12.34 20.22
N ASP A 331 -4.67 -12.76 19.60
CA ASP A 331 -5.72 -11.90 19.05
C ASP A 331 -5.26 -10.86 18.01
N LYS A 332 -4.10 -11.10 17.39
CA LYS A 332 -3.61 -10.29 16.27
C LYS A 332 -3.68 -11.09 14.97
N VAL A 333 -4.38 -10.53 14.00
CA VAL A 333 -4.57 -11.13 12.68
C VAL A 333 -3.30 -10.96 11.84
N HIS A 334 -2.76 -12.08 11.37
CA HIS A 334 -1.67 -12.16 10.42
C HIS A 334 -2.23 -12.76 9.12
N VAL A 335 -1.98 -12.10 8.00
CA VAL A 335 -2.51 -12.50 6.70
C VAL A 335 -1.38 -12.70 5.72
N LEU A 336 -1.29 -13.89 5.14
CA LEU A 336 -0.34 -14.20 4.09
C LEU A 336 -0.90 -13.75 2.75
N GLY A 337 -0.33 -12.67 2.21
CA GLY A 337 -0.44 -12.33 0.80
C GLY A 337 0.71 -12.94 0.01
N ARG A 338 0.61 -12.88 -1.31
CA ARG A 338 1.68 -13.33 -2.22
C ARG A 338 2.99 -12.57 -2.01
N ASP A 339 2.92 -11.34 -1.50
CA ASP A 339 4.02 -10.40 -1.30
C ASP A 339 4.62 -10.34 0.10
N GLN A 340 3.80 -10.61 1.13
CA GLN A 340 4.22 -10.49 2.52
C GLN A 340 3.24 -11.16 3.47
N ILE A 341 3.69 -11.41 4.69
CA ILE A 341 2.82 -11.54 5.85
C ILE A 341 2.49 -10.13 6.36
N THR A 342 1.21 -9.80 6.42
CA THR A 342 0.71 -8.53 6.96
C THR A 342 0.12 -8.75 8.34
N ARG A 343 0.58 -7.99 9.34
CA ARG A 343 -0.06 -7.95 10.67
C ARG A 343 -0.99 -6.73 10.73
N LEU A 344 -2.26 -6.98 11.03
CA LEU A 344 -3.29 -5.94 11.03
C LEU A 344 -3.49 -5.38 12.43
N HIS A 345 -3.57 -4.05 12.52
CA HIS A 345 -3.85 -3.34 13.76
C HIS A 345 -4.98 -2.36 13.56
N ASP A 346 -6.06 -2.57 14.30
CA ASP A 346 -7.05 -1.56 14.63
C ASP A 346 -6.47 -0.74 15.80
N LEU A 347 -6.14 0.52 15.56
CA LEU A 347 -5.42 1.38 16.51
C LEU A 347 -6.38 2.16 17.41
N ASN A 348 -7.66 2.30 17.01
CA ASN A 348 -8.65 3.12 17.70
C ASN A 348 -9.86 2.30 18.22
N GLY A 349 -9.92 1.00 17.94
CA GLY A 349 -10.97 0.09 18.39
C GLY A 349 -12.27 0.17 17.58
N ASP A 350 -12.26 0.71 16.37
CA ASP A 350 -13.47 0.88 15.54
C ASP A 350 -13.83 -0.36 14.68
N GLY A 351 -13.03 -1.41 14.76
CA GLY A 351 -13.21 -2.67 14.05
C GLY A 351 -12.70 -2.68 12.60
N GLU A 352 -12.00 -1.64 12.13
CA GLU A 352 -11.21 -1.63 10.88
C GLU A 352 -9.71 -1.47 11.20
N ALA A 353 -8.84 -2.09 10.40
CA ALA A 353 -7.40 -1.95 10.58
C ALA A 353 -6.90 -0.61 10.04
N ASP A 354 -6.17 0.14 10.86
CA ASP A 354 -5.50 1.39 10.51
C ASP A 354 -4.06 1.15 10.06
N PHE A 355 -3.36 0.19 10.67
CA PHE A 355 -1.97 -0.11 10.34
C PHE A 355 -1.83 -1.52 9.76
N TYR A 356 -1.32 -1.56 8.53
CA TYR A 356 -1.04 -2.76 7.77
C TYR A 356 0.46 -3.00 7.85
N GLU A 357 0.89 -3.55 8.96
CA GLU A 357 2.30 -3.79 9.24
C GLU A 357 2.86 -4.83 8.28
N CYS A 358 4.01 -4.52 7.69
CA CYS A 358 4.84 -5.49 6.99
C CYS A 358 5.57 -6.37 8.03
N PHE A 359 4.93 -7.45 8.47
CA PHE A 359 5.55 -8.37 9.41
C PHE A 359 6.74 -9.10 8.76
N ASN A 360 6.57 -9.54 7.51
CA ASN A 360 7.64 -10.12 6.72
C ASN A 360 7.37 -9.98 5.22
N ASN A 361 8.25 -9.32 4.47
CA ASN A 361 8.22 -9.25 3.00
C ASN A 361 9.45 -9.91 2.34
N GLY A 362 10.13 -10.83 3.03
CA GLY A 362 11.37 -11.45 2.55
C GLY A 362 11.16 -12.39 1.36
N CYS A 363 9.93 -12.86 1.12
CA CYS A 363 9.63 -13.74 -0.02
C CYS A 363 9.90 -13.02 -1.35
N ARG A 364 10.42 -13.77 -2.34
CA ARG A 364 10.62 -13.25 -3.70
C ARG A 364 9.36 -13.53 -4.54
N ILE A 365 9.03 -12.62 -5.46
CA ILE A 365 7.93 -12.80 -6.42
C ILE A 365 8.49 -12.64 -7.83
N GLY A 366 8.09 -13.54 -8.73
CA GLY A 366 8.39 -13.49 -10.15
C GLY A 366 7.18 -13.04 -10.99
N LYS A 367 7.34 -13.11 -12.32
CA LYS A 367 6.25 -12.80 -13.28
C LYS A 367 5.27 -13.96 -13.46
N HIS A 368 5.61 -15.14 -12.95
CA HIS A 368 4.83 -16.34 -13.20
C HIS A 368 3.52 -16.30 -12.42
N VAL A 369 2.42 -16.74 -13.01
CA VAL A 369 1.08 -16.59 -12.42
C VAL A 369 0.75 -17.65 -11.37
N HIS A 370 1.45 -18.79 -11.40
CA HIS A 370 1.27 -19.91 -10.48
C HIS A 370 2.23 -19.87 -9.27
N GLU A 371 2.48 -18.69 -8.71
CA GLU A 371 3.34 -18.53 -7.51
C GLU A 371 2.56 -18.12 -6.26
N TYR A 372 1.47 -18.84 -6.00
CA TYR A 372 0.65 -18.65 -4.82
C TYR A 372 1.46 -18.91 -3.54
N ALA A 373 1.13 -18.17 -2.48
CA ALA A 373 1.62 -18.41 -1.14
C ALA A 373 0.41 -18.85 -0.31
N THR A 374 0.41 -20.09 0.17
CA THR A 374 -0.77 -20.78 0.70
C THR A 374 -0.50 -21.40 2.07
N GLY A 375 -1.55 -21.43 2.89
CA GLY A 375 -1.45 -21.83 4.29
C GLY A 375 -0.74 -20.76 5.11
N LEU A 376 -1.00 -20.70 6.41
CA LEU A 376 -0.22 -19.90 7.33
C LEU A 376 -0.37 -20.53 8.71
N GLU A 377 0.69 -21.19 9.16
CA GLU A 377 0.67 -21.89 10.45
C GLU A 377 1.78 -21.40 11.36
N THR A 378 1.61 -21.68 12.64
CA THR A 378 2.59 -21.34 13.68
C THR A 378 2.91 -22.54 14.54
N ASP A 379 4.14 -22.59 15.05
CA ASP A 379 4.54 -23.57 16.06
C ASP A 379 4.52 -22.96 17.49
N PRO A 380 4.73 -23.77 18.55
CA PRO A 380 4.82 -23.26 19.92
C PRO A 380 5.99 -22.31 20.20
N GLU A 381 7.02 -22.27 19.35
CA GLU A 381 8.15 -21.33 19.45
C GLU A 381 7.80 -19.94 18.89
N GLY A 382 6.70 -19.83 18.15
CA GLY A 382 6.21 -18.60 17.54
C GLY A 382 6.73 -18.37 16.12
N ASN A 383 7.28 -19.39 15.47
CA ASN A 383 7.68 -19.33 14.07
C ASN A 383 6.45 -19.37 13.16
N PHE A 384 6.54 -18.77 11.96
CA PHE A 384 5.48 -18.82 10.94
C PHE A 384 5.92 -19.66 9.75
N TYR A 385 5.03 -20.54 9.29
CA TYR A 385 5.26 -21.45 8.17
C TYR A 385 4.18 -21.27 7.11
N TYR A 386 4.58 -21.30 5.85
CA TYR A 386 3.68 -21.31 4.70
C TYR A 386 4.35 -22.00 3.52
N VAL A 387 3.54 -22.44 2.56
CA VAL A 387 4.03 -23.02 1.31
C VAL A 387 3.95 -21.97 0.23
N LYS A 388 5.01 -21.82 -0.56
CA LYS A 388 5.00 -20.93 -1.72
C LYS A 388 5.43 -21.69 -2.96
N GLY A 389 4.59 -21.65 -3.98
CA GLY A 389 4.98 -22.10 -5.31
C GLY A 389 6.04 -21.15 -5.87
N HIS A 390 7.17 -21.69 -6.33
CA HIS A 390 8.14 -20.91 -7.07
C HIS A 390 8.05 -21.31 -8.54
N GLY A 391 7.60 -20.37 -9.38
CA GLY A 391 7.68 -20.51 -10.82
C GLY A 391 9.11 -20.25 -11.23
N ALA A 392 9.78 -21.30 -11.73
CA ALA A 392 11.18 -21.26 -12.18
C ALA A 392 11.49 -20.08 -13.10
#